data_AF-A0AAV1TN84-F1
#
_entry.id   AF-A0AAV1TN84-F1
#
_cell.length_a   1.000
_cell.length_b   1.000
_cell.length_c   1.000
_cell.angle_alpha   90.00
_cell.angle_beta   90.00
_cell.angle_gamma   90.00
#
_symmetry.space_group_name_H-M   'P 1'
#
loop_
_entity.id
_entity.type
_entity.pdbx_description
1 polymer ?
#
loop_
_entity_poly.entity_id
_entity_poly.type
_entity_poly.pdbx_seq_one_letter_code
_entity_poly.pdbx_strand_id
1 'polypeptide(L)'
;MDPERPLSIAELAARITANTQQRKSTNVNCMIHLQALIEQDPTTTLPDDVKLLDQLETDLLSGQYEAVDGDDAAEFHVAKWHLLTSFFRVHGATRPATEQHLQSVLSLMLADRFVSSDVLAAMAEWLLQLNSEASCPVDLLDVKVVREDQEQTYLELVKQMYVTFRDTGRRQRLAAMLEWLVGTKDHAKLVVKSGVLRSLLQVTLESTADDGSEMLLEHFNMVGRRVASMVCFEAAVSELSAKSSVEMVKLAETKRRAGCELVVMLMLSRVSIVVADAVRMLQLLIEHDRFRVLLPMVPDLRGALEKARLKKSKLEHDEYLSKLCETQYERLVPEIDAFECEHGSVVGLPSDAERGRDGEADPEKLGLESATACKTQGNAFFRRGNYATAHAFYRHAIAVLRAAQLREETALELLSVDETLARCSIGASVRVRLHRGSDWQDAMVSDVETNGASTQIEVVYDADTREDEWVALSRIRLRMKTSLLAAFDDLAVDCFMNMGKALSALGDHDESVQCFSQALALRGGKLVSALYFRGIANIARRDLTAARQDLWNADQQCRTQQKNSTSGGKSERNTRDKQQMRAFHTLIVAAYKKLQQMHANKKRIDKMAIKQMLKYLSTIPALQDE
;
A
#
# COMPACT_ATOMS: atom_id res chain seq x y z
N MET A 1 -18.87 56.75 -23.19
CA MET A 1 -17.52 57.00 -22.64
C MET A 1 -16.91 58.07 -23.52
N ASP A 2 -16.53 59.23 -22.97
CA ASP A 2 -15.71 60.19 -23.73
C ASP A 2 -14.34 59.53 -24.02
N PRO A 3 -13.84 59.49 -25.27
CA PRO A 3 -12.68 58.67 -25.63
C PRO A 3 -11.31 59.32 -25.33
N GLU A 4 -11.25 60.53 -24.78
CA GLU A 4 -10.04 61.36 -24.88
C GLU A 4 -9.33 61.71 -23.55
N ARG A 5 -9.73 61.15 -22.41
CA ARG A 5 -8.98 61.33 -21.15
C ARG A 5 -8.59 59.98 -20.53
N PRO A 6 -7.30 59.62 -20.48
CA PRO A 6 -6.87 58.42 -19.77
C PRO A 6 -7.20 58.60 -18.28
N LEU A 7 -8.07 57.75 -17.76
CA LEU A 7 -8.43 57.73 -16.34
C LEU A 7 -7.23 57.24 -15.52
N SER A 8 -6.95 57.92 -14.42
CA SER A 8 -5.92 57.49 -13.45
C SER A 8 -6.36 56.26 -12.67
N ILE A 9 -5.41 55.52 -12.08
CA ILE A 9 -5.67 54.36 -11.20
C ILE A 9 -6.62 54.75 -10.06
N ALA A 10 -6.40 55.92 -9.44
CA ALA A 10 -7.25 56.44 -8.38
C ALA A 10 -8.70 56.70 -8.83
N GLU A 11 -8.91 57.24 -10.04
CA GLU A 11 -10.26 57.47 -10.59
C GLU A 11 -10.98 56.15 -10.93
N LEU A 12 -10.26 55.14 -11.41
CA LEU A 12 -10.81 53.82 -11.69
C LEU A 12 -11.16 53.08 -10.40
N ALA A 13 -10.26 53.07 -9.41
CA ALA A 13 -10.50 52.45 -8.10
C ALA A 13 -11.69 53.09 -7.37
N ALA A 14 -11.78 54.43 -7.37
CA ALA A 14 -12.90 55.15 -6.77
C ALA A 14 -14.24 54.86 -7.49
N ARG A 15 -14.22 54.63 -8.80
CA ARG A 15 -15.44 54.25 -9.55
C ARG A 15 -15.87 52.82 -9.27
N ILE A 16 -14.94 51.90 -9.04
CA ILE A 16 -15.23 50.51 -8.67
C ILE A 16 -15.84 50.44 -7.25
N THR A 17 -15.32 51.24 -6.31
CA THR A 17 -15.78 51.27 -4.91
C THR A 17 -16.97 52.21 -4.65
N ALA A 18 -17.31 53.09 -5.60
CA ALA A 18 -18.46 53.98 -5.51
C ALA A 18 -19.78 53.19 -5.46
N ASN A 19 -20.23 52.91 -4.24
CA ASN A 19 -21.38 52.09 -3.87
C ASN A 19 -22.70 52.64 -4.43
N THR A 20 -23.02 52.30 -5.68
CA THR A 20 -24.35 52.49 -6.26
C THR A 20 -24.75 51.26 -7.06
N GLN A 21 -25.81 50.58 -6.61
CA GLN A 21 -26.47 49.42 -7.24
C GLN A 21 -26.90 49.62 -8.71
N GLN A 22 -26.64 50.78 -9.31
CA GLN A 22 -27.20 51.25 -10.58
C GLN A 22 -26.21 51.33 -11.75
N ARG A 23 -24.95 50.89 -11.61
CA ARG A 23 -23.91 51.03 -12.66
C ARG A 23 -23.05 49.77 -12.91
N LYS A 24 -23.70 48.61 -13.02
CA LYS A 24 -23.06 47.29 -13.22
C LYS A 24 -22.13 47.23 -14.44
N SER A 25 -22.58 47.67 -15.62
CA SER A 25 -21.77 47.69 -16.85
C SER A 25 -20.63 48.71 -16.80
N THR A 26 -20.77 49.77 -16.00
CA THR A 26 -19.75 50.81 -15.85
C THR A 26 -18.60 50.30 -14.99
N ASN A 27 -18.89 49.49 -13.97
CA ASN A 27 -17.90 48.84 -13.12
C ASN A 27 -17.09 47.78 -13.89
N VAL A 28 -17.75 46.92 -14.69
CA VAL A 28 -17.07 45.94 -15.55
C VAL A 28 -16.04 46.62 -16.46
N ASN A 29 -16.43 47.68 -17.16
CA ASN A 29 -15.52 48.42 -18.02
C ASN A 29 -14.37 49.08 -17.24
N CYS A 30 -14.63 49.61 -16.04
CA CYS A 30 -13.57 50.18 -15.19
C CYS A 30 -12.57 49.11 -14.75
N MET A 31 -13.02 47.90 -14.41
CA MET A 31 -12.16 46.78 -14.03
C MET A 31 -11.31 46.29 -15.21
N ILE A 32 -11.88 46.19 -16.41
CA ILE A 32 -11.16 45.84 -17.64
C ILE A 32 -10.10 46.90 -17.97
N HIS A 33 -10.46 48.19 -17.88
CA HIS A 33 -9.50 49.28 -18.10
C HIS A 33 -8.36 49.28 -17.06
N LEU A 34 -8.70 49.04 -15.79
CA LEU A 34 -7.70 48.94 -14.72
C LEU A 34 -6.77 47.73 -14.93
N GLN A 35 -7.32 46.58 -15.31
CA GLN A 35 -6.55 45.39 -15.66
C GLN A 35 -5.56 45.68 -16.79
N ALA A 36 -6.01 46.31 -17.88
CA ALA A 36 -5.16 46.64 -19.02
C ALA A 36 -4.01 47.60 -18.65
N LEU A 37 -4.27 48.58 -17.76
CA LEU A 37 -3.23 49.49 -17.26
C LEU A 37 -2.18 48.75 -16.42
N ILE A 38 -2.61 47.83 -15.57
CA ILE A 38 -1.74 47.03 -14.70
C ILE A 38 -0.87 46.07 -15.52
N GLU A 39 -1.41 45.47 -16.57
CA GLU A 39 -0.67 44.55 -17.44
C GLU A 39 0.34 45.26 -18.36
N GLN A 40 0.10 46.52 -18.71
CA GLN A 40 0.99 47.29 -19.59
C GLN A 40 2.26 47.80 -18.90
N ASP A 41 2.23 48.05 -17.59
CA ASP A 41 3.39 48.59 -16.87
C ASP A 41 3.51 48.07 -15.41
N PRO A 42 3.92 46.81 -15.22
CA PRO A 42 3.99 46.17 -13.89
C PRO A 42 5.09 46.73 -12.97
N THR A 43 5.98 47.60 -13.46
CA THR A 43 7.18 48.07 -12.73
C THR A 43 7.16 49.54 -12.31
N THR A 44 6.14 50.32 -12.69
CA THR A 44 6.11 51.79 -12.51
C THR A 44 4.96 52.32 -11.65
N THR A 45 4.27 51.46 -10.90
CA THR A 45 3.21 51.91 -9.98
C THR A 45 3.79 52.76 -8.86
N LEU A 46 3.32 54.01 -8.72
CA LEU A 46 3.69 54.88 -7.62
C LEU A 46 3.32 54.24 -6.27
N PRO A 47 4.06 54.50 -5.17
CA PRO A 47 3.76 53.94 -3.85
C PRO A 47 2.33 54.21 -3.35
N ASP A 48 1.73 55.32 -3.79
CA ASP A 48 0.34 55.67 -3.45
C ASP A 48 -0.68 54.85 -4.26
N ASP A 49 -0.37 54.50 -5.51
CA ASP A 49 -1.20 53.60 -6.32
C ASP A 49 -1.19 52.18 -5.76
N VAL A 50 -0.04 51.70 -5.28
CA VAL A 50 0.07 50.37 -4.63
C VAL A 50 -0.84 50.27 -3.39
N LYS A 51 -0.92 51.31 -2.56
CA LYS A 51 -1.83 51.32 -1.40
C LYS A 51 -3.30 51.32 -1.80
N LEU A 52 -3.66 52.02 -2.88
CA LEU A 52 -5.03 52.04 -3.41
C LEU A 52 -5.41 50.66 -3.97
N LEU A 53 -4.47 49.98 -4.62
CA LEU A 53 -4.67 48.62 -5.13
C LEU A 53 -4.79 47.60 -3.98
N ASP A 54 -3.94 47.68 -2.93
CA ASP A 54 -4.03 46.84 -1.72
C ASP A 54 -5.41 46.98 -1.04
N GLN A 55 -5.93 48.21 -0.94
CA GLN A 55 -7.26 48.47 -0.37
C GLN A 55 -8.36 47.90 -1.25
N LEU A 56 -8.28 48.11 -2.57
CA LEU A 56 -9.26 47.60 -3.53
C LEU A 56 -9.28 46.07 -3.55
N GLU A 57 -8.13 45.42 -3.45
CA GLU A 57 -8.04 43.96 -3.34
C GLU A 57 -8.73 43.45 -2.07
N THR A 58 -8.44 44.07 -0.92
CA THR A 58 -9.09 43.73 0.36
C THR A 58 -10.60 43.87 0.28
N ASP A 59 -11.06 44.96 -0.33
CA ASP A 59 -12.46 45.28 -0.56
C ASP A 59 -13.14 44.22 -1.46
N LEU A 60 -12.50 43.80 -2.55
CA LEU A 60 -13.01 42.75 -3.44
C LEU A 60 -13.05 41.37 -2.77
N LEU A 61 -12.06 41.06 -1.93
CA LEU A 61 -11.97 39.80 -1.17
C LEU A 61 -12.99 39.73 -0.01
N SER A 62 -13.41 40.87 0.52
CA SER A 62 -14.37 40.93 1.63
C SER A 62 -15.79 40.49 1.26
N GLY A 63 -16.08 40.27 -0.03
CA GLY A 63 -17.42 39.89 -0.51
C GLY A 63 -18.46 41.01 -0.44
N GLN A 64 -18.05 42.25 -0.12
CA GLN A 64 -18.98 43.39 -0.02
C GLN A 64 -19.58 43.82 -1.37
N TYR A 65 -19.00 43.35 -2.48
CA TYR A 65 -19.40 43.69 -3.84
C TYR A 65 -19.94 42.44 -4.56
N GLU A 66 -21.14 42.02 -4.19
CA GLU A 66 -21.87 40.94 -4.87
C GLU A 66 -22.89 41.53 -5.87
N ALA A 67 -22.91 40.99 -7.09
CA ALA A 67 -23.92 41.35 -8.07
C ALA A 67 -25.24 40.66 -7.71
N VAL A 68 -26.24 41.43 -7.27
CA VAL A 68 -27.61 40.93 -7.09
C VAL A 68 -28.18 40.47 -8.45
N ASP A 69 -28.72 39.26 -8.49
CA ASP A 69 -29.28 38.52 -9.64
C ASP A 69 -29.64 39.36 -10.89
N GLY A 70 -29.01 39.03 -12.02
CA GLY A 70 -29.27 39.61 -13.35
C GLY A 70 -28.28 39.11 -14.42
N ASP A 71 -28.58 39.33 -15.70
CA ASP A 71 -27.81 38.81 -16.84
C ASP A 71 -26.31 39.23 -16.82
N ASP A 72 -25.99 40.40 -16.27
CA ASP A 72 -24.61 40.95 -16.20
C ASP A 72 -23.78 40.43 -15.00
N ALA A 73 -24.35 39.58 -14.13
CA ALA A 73 -23.65 39.12 -12.92
C ALA A 73 -22.41 38.29 -13.28
N ALA A 74 -22.50 37.39 -14.26
CA ALA A 74 -21.37 36.56 -14.67
C ALA A 74 -20.19 37.41 -15.20
N GLU A 75 -20.47 38.44 -16.02
CA GLU A 75 -19.44 39.34 -16.56
C GLU A 75 -18.71 40.11 -15.47
N PHE A 76 -19.44 40.58 -14.45
CA PHE A 76 -18.86 41.24 -13.29
C PHE A 76 -17.92 40.32 -12.51
N HIS A 77 -18.37 39.09 -12.20
CA HIS A 77 -17.55 38.13 -11.47
C HIS A 77 -16.32 37.70 -12.29
N VAL A 78 -16.44 37.55 -13.62
CA VAL A 78 -15.30 37.27 -14.50
C VAL A 78 -14.28 38.41 -14.47
N ALA A 79 -14.72 39.67 -14.63
CA ALA A 79 -13.85 40.84 -14.55
C ALA A 79 -13.17 40.97 -13.18
N LYS A 80 -13.89 40.62 -12.09
CA LYS A 80 -13.35 40.53 -10.73
C LYS A 80 -12.19 39.54 -10.62
N TRP A 81 -12.37 38.31 -11.10
CA TRP A 81 -11.31 37.30 -11.04
C TRP A 81 -10.12 37.61 -11.93
N HIS A 82 -10.33 38.21 -13.11
CA HIS A 82 -9.22 38.69 -13.94
C HIS A 82 -8.43 39.82 -13.27
N LEU A 83 -9.11 40.80 -12.67
CA LEU A 83 -8.44 41.88 -11.95
C LEU A 83 -7.64 41.37 -10.74
N LEU A 84 -8.20 40.45 -9.95
CA LEU A 84 -7.50 39.79 -8.84
C LEU A 84 -6.26 39.01 -9.33
N THR A 85 -6.33 38.42 -10.53
CA THR A 85 -5.18 37.72 -11.13
C THR A 85 -4.07 38.70 -11.51
N SER A 86 -4.44 39.86 -12.07
CA SER A 86 -3.46 40.90 -12.42
C SER A 86 -2.85 41.56 -11.18
N PHE A 87 -3.62 41.75 -10.09
CA PHE A 87 -3.07 42.19 -8.80
C PHE A 87 -2.01 41.21 -8.30
N PHE A 88 -2.34 39.91 -8.33
CA PHE A 88 -1.40 38.87 -7.92
C PHE A 88 -0.12 38.86 -8.78
N ARG A 89 -0.20 39.04 -10.11
CA ARG A 89 1.00 39.11 -10.96
C ARG A 89 1.95 40.27 -10.61
N VAL A 90 1.38 41.43 -10.25
CA VAL A 90 2.19 42.61 -9.92
C VAL A 90 2.73 42.54 -8.49
N HIS A 91 1.94 42.03 -7.55
CA HIS A 91 2.28 42.01 -6.13
C HIS A 91 2.95 40.71 -5.69
N GLY A 92 2.70 39.58 -6.35
CA GLY A 92 3.21 38.25 -6.01
C GLY A 92 4.73 38.10 -6.16
N ALA A 93 5.34 38.89 -7.04
CA ALA A 93 6.80 38.99 -7.17
C ALA A 93 7.46 39.82 -6.06
N THR A 94 6.71 40.69 -5.37
CA THR A 94 7.23 41.60 -4.33
C THR A 94 6.77 41.24 -2.92
N ARG A 95 5.65 40.54 -2.76
CA ARG A 95 5.09 40.03 -1.50
C ARG A 95 4.53 38.61 -1.71
N PRO A 96 5.08 37.58 -1.04
CA PRO A 96 4.50 36.24 -1.09
C PRO A 96 3.12 36.21 -0.44
N ALA A 97 2.20 35.40 -0.97
CA ALA A 97 0.86 35.26 -0.42
C ALA A 97 0.90 34.72 1.02
N THR A 98 0.21 35.40 1.94
CA THR A 98 0.06 34.95 3.33
C THR A 98 -1.07 33.92 3.46
N GLU A 99 -1.05 33.10 4.51
CA GLU A 99 -2.11 32.12 4.76
C GLU A 99 -3.50 32.77 4.86
N GLN A 100 -3.60 33.94 5.53
CA GLN A 100 -4.85 34.68 5.67
C GLN A 100 -5.37 35.20 4.32
N HIS A 101 -4.47 35.66 3.44
CA HIS A 101 -4.85 36.06 2.09
C HIS A 101 -5.41 34.86 1.30
N LEU A 102 -4.74 33.70 1.35
CA LEU A 102 -5.22 32.48 0.69
C LEU A 102 -6.58 32.02 1.25
N GLN A 103 -6.79 32.10 2.57
CA GLN A 103 -8.08 31.78 3.18
C GLN A 103 -9.20 32.68 2.65
N SER A 104 -8.96 33.99 2.53
CA SER A 104 -9.94 34.95 1.99
C SER A 104 -10.25 34.66 0.52
N VAL A 105 -9.22 34.44 -0.31
CA VAL A 105 -9.40 34.12 -1.73
C VAL A 105 -10.17 32.82 -1.92
N LEU A 106 -9.79 31.75 -1.20
CA LEU A 106 -10.47 30.46 -1.29
C LEU A 106 -11.92 30.55 -0.79
N SER A 107 -12.18 31.34 0.25
CA SER A 107 -13.54 31.59 0.74
C SER A 107 -14.40 32.28 -0.32
N LEU A 108 -13.83 33.27 -1.02
CA LEU A 108 -14.50 33.95 -2.14
C LEU A 108 -14.73 32.99 -3.32
N MET A 109 -13.75 32.14 -3.67
CA MET A 109 -13.92 31.13 -4.72
C MET A 109 -15.08 30.18 -4.41
N LEU A 110 -15.20 29.74 -3.15
CA LEU A 110 -16.29 28.86 -2.73
C LEU A 110 -17.66 29.56 -2.78
N ALA A 111 -17.73 30.88 -2.60
CA ALA A 111 -18.96 31.66 -2.77
C ALA A 111 -19.34 31.78 -4.25
N ASP A 112 -18.38 32.13 -5.10
CA ASP A 112 -18.61 32.43 -6.52
C ASP A 112 -18.71 31.17 -7.42
N ARG A 113 -18.39 29.96 -6.92
CA ARG A 113 -18.22 28.73 -7.73
C ARG A 113 -19.44 28.29 -8.55
N PHE A 114 -20.64 28.79 -8.24
CA PHE A 114 -21.89 28.42 -8.92
C PHE A 114 -22.42 29.52 -9.86
N VAL A 115 -21.71 30.64 -10.00
CA VAL A 115 -22.16 31.77 -10.83
C VAL A 115 -22.18 31.40 -12.32
N SER A 116 -21.06 30.97 -12.89
CA SER A 116 -21.00 30.51 -14.28
C SER A 116 -19.73 29.67 -14.58
N SER A 117 -19.71 28.99 -15.73
CA SER A 117 -18.50 28.27 -16.19
C SER A 117 -17.34 29.23 -16.51
N ASP A 118 -17.63 30.45 -16.95
CA ASP A 118 -16.60 31.45 -17.27
C ASP A 118 -15.98 32.00 -15.99
N VAL A 119 -16.78 32.17 -14.93
CA VAL A 119 -16.29 32.54 -13.59
C VAL A 119 -15.36 31.44 -13.04
N LEU A 120 -15.73 30.16 -13.17
CA LEU A 120 -14.84 29.05 -12.81
C LEU A 120 -13.54 29.06 -13.62
N ALA A 121 -13.59 29.40 -14.91
CA ALA A 121 -12.40 29.49 -15.76
C ALA A 121 -11.47 30.63 -15.31
N ALA A 122 -12.03 31.80 -14.96
CA ALA A 122 -11.26 32.93 -14.45
C ALA A 122 -10.60 32.61 -13.08
N MET A 123 -11.33 31.94 -12.18
CA MET A 123 -10.74 31.43 -10.92
C MET A 123 -9.62 30.42 -11.15
N ALA A 124 -9.77 29.52 -12.12
CA ALA A 124 -8.75 28.53 -12.42
C ALA A 124 -7.46 29.18 -12.96
N GLU A 125 -7.55 30.23 -13.78
CA GLU A 125 -6.36 30.97 -14.21
C GLU A 125 -5.66 31.65 -13.03
N TRP A 126 -6.39 32.18 -12.05
CA TRP A 126 -5.80 32.69 -10.80
C TRP A 126 -5.01 31.60 -10.06
N LEU A 127 -5.60 30.41 -9.88
CA LEU A 127 -4.94 29.28 -9.21
C LEU A 127 -3.69 28.79 -9.96
N LEU A 128 -3.76 28.74 -11.29
CA LEU A 128 -2.63 28.34 -12.11
C LEU A 128 -1.50 29.37 -12.05
N GLN A 129 -1.83 30.66 -11.96
CA GLN A 129 -0.85 31.73 -11.78
C GLN A 129 -0.12 31.59 -10.44
N LEU A 130 -0.87 31.35 -9.34
CA LEU A 130 -0.31 31.10 -8.01
C LEU A 130 0.74 29.97 -8.02
N ASN A 131 0.48 28.90 -8.78
CA ASN A 131 1.39 27.77 -8.87
C ASN A 131 2.63 28.03 -9.76
N SER A 132 2.53 28.94 -10.74
CA SER A 132 3.60 29.20 -11.71
C SER A 132 4.72 30.12 -11.21
N GLU A 133 4.43 31.00 -10.25
CA GLU A 133 5.38 32.05 -9.82
C GLU A 133 6.24 31.67 -8.60
N ALA A 134 6.15 30.43 -8.11
CA ALA A 134 6.99 29.89 -7.02
C ALA A 134 7.07 30.78 -5.74
N SER A 135 6.07 31.63 -5.51
CA SER A 135 6.08 32.66 -4.46
C SER A 135 5.18 32.33 -3.26
N CYS A 136 4.74 31.07 -3.12
CA CYS A 136 3.89 30.65 -2.01
C CYS A 136 4.69 29.82 -0.98
N PRO A 137 4.97 30.35 0.24
CA PRO A 137 5.66 29.62 1.29
C PRO A 137 4.75 28.61 2.02
N VAL A 138 3.44 28.62 1.73
CA VAL A 138 2.41 27.78 2.37
C VAL A 138 1.90 26.76 1.37
N ASP A 139 1.81 25.49 1.76
CA ASP A 139 1.19 24.47 0.92
C ASP A 139 -0.33 24.71 0.88
N LEU A 140 -0.88 24.88 -0.33
CA LEU A 140 -2.30 25.17 -0.55
C LEU A 140 -3.21 24.07 0.01
N LEU A 141 -2.71 22.84 0.12
CA LEU A 141 -3.46 21.72 0.72
C LEU A 141 -3.57 21.79 2.24
N ASP A 142 -2.72 22.58 2.90
CA ASP A 142 -2.72 22.78 4.35
C ASP A 142 -3.60 23.97 4.80
N VAL A 143 -4.02 24.83 3.85
CA VAL A 143 -4.86 26.00 4.13
C VAL A 143 -6.27 25.55 4.49
N LYS A 144 -6.68 25.77 5.74
CA LYS A 144 -8.02 25.46 6.22
C LYS A 144 -8.97 26.61 5.92
N VAL A 145 -10.02 26.34 5.15
CA VAL A 145 -11.13 27.27 4.94
C VAL A 145 -12.27 26.84 5.85
N VAL A 146 -12.59 27.65 6.85
CA VAL A 146 -13.72 27.39 7.75
C VAL A 146 -14.89 28.26 7.31
N ARG A 147 -15.95 27.63 6.78
CA ARG A 147 -17.28 28.25 6.69
C ARG A 147 -18.22 27.50 7.63
N GLU A 148 -19.13 28.24 8.25
CA GLU A 148 -20.17 27.71 9.13
C GLU A 148 -20.86 26.51 8.45
N ASP A 149 -20.72 25.35 9.10
CA ASP A 149 -21.37 24.06 8.84
C ASP A 149 -20.80 23.06 7.82
N GLN A 150 -19.74 23.34 7.04
CA GLN A 150 -19.06 22.28 6.25
C GLN A 150 -17.54 22.50 6.08
N GLU A 151 -16.74 21.45 6.31
CA GLU A 151 -15.33 21.35 5.89
C GLU A 151 -15.25 21.20 4.35
N GLN A 152 -15.57 22.25 3.59
CA GLN A 152 -15.32 22.25 2.15
C GLN A 152 -13.84 22.52 1.90
N THR A 153 -13.20 21.60 1.18
CA THR A 153 -11.77 21.72 0.89
C THR A 153 -11.55 22.35 -0.47
N TYR A 154 -10.45 23.09 -0.62
CA TYR A 154 -9.93 23.58 -1.90
C TYR A 154 -9.99 22.52 -3.03
N LEU A 155 -9.76 21.25 -2.69
CA LEU A 155 -9.82 20.13 -3.63
C LEU A 155 -11.20 19.88 -4.24
N GLU A 156 -12.30 20.24 -3.55
CA GLU A 156 -13.65 20.13 -4.12
C GLU A 156 -13.88 21.14 -5.24
N LEU A 157 -13.31 22.34 -5.10
CA LEU A 157 -13.32 23.37 -6.14
C LEU A 157 -12.51 22.91 -7.36
N VAL A 158 -11.29 22.41 -7.15
CA VAL A 158 -10.45 21.89 -8.25
C VAL A 158 -11.14 20.72 -8.95
N LYS A 159 -11.79 19.82 -8.20
CA LYS A 159 -12.61 18.75 -8.76
C LYS A 159 -13.73 19.30 -9.64
N GLN A 160 -14.49 20.28 -9.15
CA GLN A 160 -15.59 20.92 -9.90
C GLN A 160 -15.08 21.58 -11.19
N MET A 161 -14.00 22.36 -11.11
CA MET A 161 -13.35 22.98 -12.27
C MET A 161 -12.96 21.94 -13.31
N TYR A 162 -12.26 20.88 -12.89
CA TYR A 162 -11.79 19.84 -13.80
C TYR A 162 -12.93 19.13 -14.55
N VAL A 163 -14.01 18.79 -13.84
CA VAL A 163 -15.19 18.15 -14.43
C VAL A 163 -15.92 19.10 -15.39
N THR A 164 -16.01 20.38 -15.04
CA THR A 164 -16.78 21.39 -15.81
C THR A 164 -16.07 21.82 -17.09
N PHE A 165 -14.75 21.97 -17.07
CA PHE A 165 -13.99 22.44 -18.23
C PHE A 165 -14.02 21.44 -19.38
N ARG A 166 -14.31 21.88 -20.60
CA ARG A 166 -14.17 21.05 -21.81
C ARG A 166 -12.79 21.17 -22.47
N ASP A 167 -12.05 22.20 -22.10
CA ASP A 167 -10.71 22.48 -22.62
C ASP A 167 -9.66 21.55 -22.00
N THR A 168 -9.01 20.76 -22.86
CA THR A 168 -7.96 19.81 -22.47
C THR A 168 -6.73 20.51 -21.90
N GLY A 169 -6.39 21.70 -22.39
CA GLY A 169 -5.21 22.45 -21.94
C GLY A 169 -5.35 22.95 -20.50
N ARG A 170 -6.53 23.46 -20.12
CA ARG A 170 -6.82 23.82 -18.72
C ARG A 170 -6.83 22.61 -17.81
N ARG A 171 -7.46 21.50 -18.23
CA ARG A 171 -7.44 20.23 -17.47
C ARG A 171 -6.01 19.73 -17.23
N GLN A 172 -5.14 19.80 -18.23
CA GLN A 172 -3.75 19.39 -18.11
C GLN A 172 -2.99 20.25 -17.09
N ARG A 173 -3.15 21.58 -17.16
CA ARG A 173 -2.52 22.50 -16.21
C ARG A 173 -3.00 22.26 -14.77
N LEU A 174 -4.31 21.99 -14.57
CA LEU A 174 -4.85 21.62 -13.26
C LEU A 174 -4.29 20.28 -12.75
N ALA A 175 -4.17 19.28 -13.62
CA ALA A 175 -3.59 18.00 -13.24
C ALA A 175 -2.10 18.12 -12.86
N ALA A 176 -1.32 18.93 -13.60
CA ALA A 176 0.09 19.19 -13.29
C ALA A 176 0.25 19.93 -11.95
N MET A 177 -0.62 20.89 -11.66
CA MET A 177 -0.68 21.55 -10.35
C MET A 177 -0.97 20.55 -9.23
N LEU A 178 -1.95 19.66 -9.41
CA LEU A 178 -2.28 18.62 -8.43
C LEU A 178 -1.10 17.65 -8.19
N GLU A 179 -0.36 17.29 -9.24
CA GLU A 179 0.85 16.48 -9.10
C GLU A 179 1.89 17.17 -8.21
N TRP A 180 2.13 18.46 -8.44
CA TRP A 180 3.11 19.23 -7.68
C TRP A 180 2.74 19.38 -6.20
N LEU A 181 1.46 19.64 -5.91
CA LEU A 181 0.95 19.82 -4.54
C LEU A 181 1.02 18.55 -3.66
N VAL A 182 1.04 17.35 -4.26
CA VAL A 182 1.16 16.11 -3.50
C VAL A 182 2.62 15.91 -3.07
N GLY A 183 2.98 16.54 -1.96
CA GLY A 183 4.31 16.43 -1.32
C GLY A 183 4.39 15.39 -0.19
N THR A 184 3.28 15.14 0.51
CA THR A 184 3.26 14.30 1.70
C THR A 184 2.21 13.18 1.64
N LYS A 185 2.32 12.21 2.56
CA LYS A 185 1.32 11.15 2.73
C LYS A 185 -0.06 11.69 3.11
N ASP A 186 -0.13 12.82 3.83
CA ASP A 186 -1.40 13.41 4.22
C ASP A 186 -2.04 14.18 3.05
N HIS A 187 -1.24 14.81 2.20
CA HIS A 187 -1.74 15.41 0.93
C HIS A 187 -2.36 14.34 0.03
N ALA A 188 -1.69 13.20 -0.12
CA ALA A 188 -2.20 12.08 -0.89
C ALA A 188 -3.55 11.55 -0.32
N LYS A 189 -3.72 11.52 1.01
CA LYS A 189 -5.02 11.17 1.62
C LYS A 189 -6.10 12.20 1.32
N LEU A 190 -5.77 13.49 1.34
CA LEU A 190 -6.71 14.57 1.05
C LEU A 190 -7.21 14.51 -0.40
N VAL A 191 -6.30 14.35 -1.37
CA VAL A 191 -6.63 14.20 -2.80
C VAL A 191 -7.56 13.00 -3.06
N VAL A 192 -7.36 11.90 -2.34
CA VAL A 192 -8.25 10.74 -2.44
C VAL A 192 -9.58 10.99 -1.73
N LYS A 193 -9.56 11.54 -0.51
CA LYS A 193 -10.77 11.83 0.28
C LYS A 193 -11.73 12.76 -0.45
N SER A 194 -11.22 13.74 -1.18
CA SER A 194 -12.02 14.70 -1.96
C SER A 194 -12.66 14.08 -3.22
N GLY A 195 -12.21 12.89 -3.64
CA GLY A 195 -12.65 12.21 -4.86
C GLY A 195 -12.08 12.79 -6.14
N VAL A 196 -11.04 13.64 -6.06
CA VAL A 196 -10.37 14.22 -7.24
C VAL A 196 -9.82 13.11 -8.13
N LEU A 197 -9.08 12.16 -7.55
CA LEU A 197 -8.44 11.09 -8.33
C LEU A 197 -9.46 10.21 -9.08
N ARG A 198 -10.56 9.85 -8.42
CA ARG A 198 -11.69 9.13 -9.04
C ARG A 198 -12.37 9.96 -10.14
N SER A 199 -12.49 11.27 -9.96
CA SER A 199 -13.08 12.17 -10.97
C SER A 199 -12.20 12.30 -12.22
N LEU A 200 -10.87 12.32 -12.06
CA LEU A 200 -9.92 12.29 -13.19
C LEU A 200 -10.13 11.03 -14.05
N LEU A 201 -10.29 9.88 -13.38
CA LEU A 201 -10.56 8.62 -14.06
C LEU A 201 -11.95 8.63 -14.73
N GLN A 202 -12.99 9.06 -14.02
CA GLN A 202 -14.35 9.09 -14.54
C GLN A 202 -14.47 9.97 -15.80
N VAL A 203 -13.90 11.18 -15.79
CA VAL A 203 -13.89 12.08 -16.96
C VAL A 203 -13.18 11.44 -18.16
N THR A 204 -12.16 10.62 -17.91
CA THR A 204 -11.46 9.88 -18.96
C THR A 204 -12.35 8.82 -19.58
N LEU A 205 -13.11 8.09 -18.76
CA LEU A 205 -13.98 6.99 -19.17
C LEU A 205 -15.24 7.47 -19.91
N GLU A 206 -15.75 8.65 -19.58
CA GLU A 206 -16.90 9.28 -20.23
C GLU A 206 -16.56 9.95 -21.57
N SER A 207 -15.27 10.16 -21.87
CA SER A 207 -14.82 10.77 -23.13
C SER A 207 -15.05 9.83 -24.32
N THR A 208 -15.93 10.22 -25.24
CA THR A 208 -16.27 9.45 -26.45
C THR A 208 -15.25 9.60 -27.59
N ALA A 209 -14.35 10.59 -27.53
CA ALA A 209 -13.31 10.82 -28.53
C ALA A 209 -12.05 10.02 -28.23
N ASP A 210 -11.64 9.13 -29.14
CA ASP A 210 -10.48 8.24 -28.96
C ASP A 210 -9.19 9.04 -28.70
N ASP A 211 -8.92 10.11 -29.44
CA ASP A 211 -7.69 10.93 -29.27
C ASP A 211 -7.67 11.76 -27.98
N GLY A 212 -8.85 12.22 -27.51
CA GLY A 212 -8.97 12.99 -26.27
C GLY A 212 -8.88 12.11 -25.02
N SER A 213 -9.35 10.86 -25.11
CA SER A 213 -9.34 9.91 -23.99
C SER A 213 -7.93 9.58 -23.50
N GLU A 214 -6.94 9.54 -24.38
CA GLU A 214 -5.56 9.22 -24.01
C GLU A 214 -4.89 10.34 -23.22
N MET A 215 -5.10 11.60 -23.61
CA MET A 215 -4.55 12.75 -22.88
C MET A 215 -5.21 12.88 -21.50
N LEU A 216 -6.53 12.67 -21.42
CA LEU A 216 -7.24 12.68 -20.14
C LEU A 216 -6.78 11.54 -19.21
N LEU A 217 -6.49 10.36 -19.77
CA LEU A 217 -5.94 9.25 -19.01
C LEU A 217 -4.56 9.57 -18.44
N GLU A 218 -3.75 10.34 -19.17
CA GLU A 218 -2.44 10.76 -18.68
C GLU A 218 -2.56 11.68 -17.47
N HIS A 219 -3.60 12.53 -17.39
CA HIS A 219 -3.87 13.33 -16.20
C HIS A 219 -4.12 12.45 -14.96
N PHE A 220 -4.91 11.38 -15.12
CA PHE A 220 -5.12 10.40 -14.06
C PHE A 220 -3.82 9.66 -13.68
N ASN A 221 -3.06 9.19 -14.67
CA ASN A 221 -1.80 8.48 -14.45
C ASN A 221 -0.78 9.34 -13.71
N MET A 222 -0.63 10.60 -14.10
CA MET A 222 0.31 11.56 -13.52
C MET A 222 0.01 11.81 -12.02
N VAL A 223 -1.20 12.28 -11.71
CA VAL A 223 -1.61 12.53 -10.32
C VAL A 223 -1.65 11.24 -9.50
N GLY A 224 -2.17 10.15 -10.08
CA GLY A 224 -2.29 8.87 -9.40
C GLY A 224 -0.93 8.22 -9.10
N ARG A 225 0.07 8.31 -9.98
CA ARG A 225 1.45 7.86 -9.70
C ARG A 225 2.06 8.64 -8.55
N ARG A 226 1.84 9.96 -8.51
CA ARG A 226 2.32 10.79 -7.41
C ARG A 226 1.65 10.40 -6.09
N VAL A 227 0.33 10.21 -6.07
CA VAL A 227 -0.40 9.68 -4.91
C VAL A 227 0.16 8.32 -4.49
N ALA A 228 0.34 7.39 -5.44
CA ALA A 228 0.88 6.05 -5.19
C ALA A 228 2.29 6.11 -4.56
N SER A 229 3.15 7.02 -5.02
CA SER A 229 4.50 7.21 -4.46
C SER A 229 4.51 7.55 -2.97
N MET A 230 3.44 8.15 -2.45
CA MET A 230 3.31 8.57 -1.05
C MET A 230 2.63 7.54 -0.14
N VAL A 231 1.83 6.62 -0.71
CA VAL A 231 0.93 5.73 0.06
C VAL A 231 1.15 4.24 -0.17
N CYS A 232 1.74 3.88 -1.31
CA CYS A 232 2.06 2.49 -1.67
C CYS A 232 3.48 2.12 -1.20
N PHE A 233 3.88 0.88 -1.45
CA PHE A 233 5.22 0.41 -1.12
C PHE A 233 6.21 0.84 -2.19
N GLU A 234 7.42 1.26 -1.80
CA GLU A 234 8.47 1.73 -2.73
C GLU A 234 8.71 0.77 -3.90
N ALA A 235 8.76 -0.55 -3.63
CA ALA A 235 8.95 -1.56 -4.66
C ALA A 235 7.82 -1.61 -5.71
N ALA A 236 6.58 -1.30 -5.32
CA ALA A 236 5.46 -1.22 -6.27
C ALA A 236 5.65 -0.03 -7.22
N VAL A 237 6.10 1.11 -6.70
CA VAL A 237 6.28 2.36 -7.45
C VAL A 237 7.46 2.26 -8.42
N SER A 238 8.57 1.62 -8.02
CA SER A 238 9.74 1.43 -8.88
C SER A 238 9.45 0.60 -10.13
N GLU A 239 8.59 -0.42 -10.03
CA GLU A 239 8.24 -1.26 -11.19
C GLU A 239 7.27 -0.59 -12.15
N LEU A 240 6.34 0.24 -11.66
CA LEU A 240 5.48 1.03 -12.54
C LEU A 240 6.29 2.01 -13.40
N SER A 241 7.39 2.53 -12.83
CA SER A 241 8.36 3.35 -13.54
C SER A 241 9.19 2.52 -14.54
N ALA A 242 9.66 1.34 -14.15
CA ALA A 242 10.48 0.46 -15.00
C ALA A 242 9.72 -0.11 -16.22
N LYS A 243 8.44 -0.49 -16.06
CA LYS A 243 7.61 -1.04 -17.14
C LYS A 243 7.24 -0.03 -18.23
N SER A 244 7.45 1.27 -18.00
CA SER A 244 7.29 2.29 -19.04
C SER A 244 8.37 2.22 -20.14
N SER A 245 9.40 1.40 -19.97
CA SER A 245 10.58 1.35 -20.85
C SER A 245 10.63 0.17 -21.84
N VAL A 246 9.66 -0.75 -21.84
CA VAL A 246 9.73 -1.97 -22.66
C VAL A 246 8.43 -2.26 -23.43
N GLU A 247 8.62 -2.47 -24.75
CA GLU A 247 7.75 -3.02 -25.79
C GLU A 247 6.69 -2.15 -26.50
N MET A 248 6.83 -2.13 -27.83
CA MET A 248 5.93 -1.55 -28.83
C MET A 248 4.63 -2.37 -28.97
N VAL A 249 3.79 -2.32 -27.95
CA VAL A 249 2.34 -2.47 -28.13
C VAL A 249 1.78 -1.08 -28.48
N LYS A 250 0.68 -1.00 -29.24
CA LYS A 250 0.00 0.27 -29.57
C LYS A 250 -0.05 1.16 -28.33
N LEU A 251 0.57 2.34 -28.39
CA LEU A 251 0.76 3.28 -27.27
C LEU A 251 -0.54 3.55 -26.46
N ALA A 252 -1.70 3.48 -27.12
CA ALA A 252 -3.02 3.60 -26.50
C ALA A 252 -3.30 2.50 -25.47
N GLU A 253 -3.00 1.24 -25.81
CA GLU A 253 -3.28 0.07 -24.99
C GLU A 253 -2.32 -0.01 -23.80
N THR A 254 -1.07 0.42 -23.97
CA THR A 254 -0.08 0.51 -22.89
C THR A 254 -0.48 1.55 -21.85
N LYS A 255 -0.98 2.73 -22.27
CA LYS A 255 -1.53 3.75 -21.35
C LYS A 255 -2.75 3.23 -20.58
N ARG A 256 -3.69 2.55 -21.25
CA ARG A 256 -4.88 1.96 -20.61
C ARG A 256 -4.50 0.89 -19.59
N ARG A 257 -3.56 0.02 -19.95
CA ARG A 257 -3.01 -0.98 -19.02
C ARG A 257 -2.36 -0.32 -17.81
N ALA A 258 -1.57 0.74 -18.00
CA ALA A 258 -0.97 1.49 -16.90
C ALA A 258 -2.03 2.09 -15.95
N GLY A 259 -3.16 2.56 -16.49
CA GLY A 259 -4.30 3.00 -15.68
C GLY A 259 -4.90 1.88 -14.83
N CYS A 260 -5.10 0.69 -15.41
CA CYS A 260 -5.55 -0.49 -14.66
C CYS A 260 -4.54 -0.91 -13.57
N GLU A 261 -3.25 -0.99 -13.91
CA GLU A 261 -2.18 -1.32 -12.96
C GLU A 261 -2.12 -0.31 -11.80
N LEU A 262 -2.32 0.98 -12.07
CA LEU A 262 -2.33 2.03 -11.06
C LEU A 262 -3.50 1.89 -10.08
N VAL A 263 -4.73 1.62 -10.58
CA VAL A 263 -5.89 1.36 -9.70
C VAL A 263 -5.64 0.14 -8.81
N VAL A 264 -5.15 -0.96 -9.39
CA VAL A 264 -4.82 -2.18 -8.63
C VAL A 264 -3.71 -1.91 -7.59
N MET A 265 -2.70 -1.12 -7.94
CA MET A 265 -1.65 -0.72 -6.99
C MET A 265 -2.20 0.09 -5.82
N LEU A 266 -3.15 0.99 -6.05
CA LEU A 266 -3.79 1.77 -5.00
C LEU A 266 -4.63 0.88 -4.07
N MET A 267 -5.23 -0.21 -4.57
CA MET A 267 -5.87 -1.24 -3.71
C MET A 267 -4.84 -1.95 -2.81
N LEU A 268 -3.59 -2.04 -3.25
CA LEU A 268 -2.49 -2.57 -2.45
C LEU A 268 -1.87 -1.56 -1.45
N SER A 269 -2.40 -0.33 -1.38
CA SER A 269 -1.94 0.72 -0.45
C SER A 269 -1.94 0.30 1.03
N ARG A 270 -1.10 0.99 1.80
CA ARG A 270 -1.03 0.91 3.28
C ARG A 270 -2.15 1.69 3.96
N VAL A 271 -2.84 2.55 3.22
CA VAL A 271 -3.80 3.53 3.74
C VAL A 271 -5.23 3.10 3.40
N SER A 272 -6.09 2.93 4.41
CA SER A 272 -7.45 2.39 4.22
C SER A 272 -8.33 3.25 3.30
N ILE A 273 -8.28 4.57 3.42
CA ILE A 273 -9.09 5.47 2.57
C ILE A 273 -8.71 5.36 1.09
N VAL A 274 -7.41 5.14 0.79
CA VAL A 274 -6.91 4.91 -0.57
C VAL A 274 -7.42 3.59 -1.13
N VAL A 275 -7.38 2.53 -0.33
CA VAL A 275 -7.94 1.23 -0.73
C VAL A 275 -9.44 1.34 -1.02
N ALA A 276 -10.18 2.04 -0.16
CA ALA A 276 -11.62 2.22 -0.32
C ALA A 276 -12.00 2.98 -1.61
N ASP A 277 -11.29 4.06 -1.93
CA ASP A 277 -11.54 4.80 -3.18
C ASP A 277 -11.03 4.02 -4.41
N ALA A 278 -9.94 3.26 -4.29
CA ALA A 278 -9.45 2.39 -5.36
C ALA A 278 -10.42 1.25 -5.72
N VAL A 279 -11.12 0.67 -4.74
CA VAL A 279 -12.21 -0.30 -4.99
C VAL A 279 -13.34 0.35 -5.79
N ARG A 280 -13.67 1.62 -5.51
CA ARG A 280 -14.67 2.39 -6.28
C ARG A 280 -14.17 2.71 -7.70
N MET A 281 -12.89 3.03 -7.87
CA MET A 281 -12.28 3.22 -9.19
C MET A 281 -12.23 1.92 -9.99
N LEU A 282 -11.97 0.77 -9.36
CA LEU A 282 -12.04 -0.52 -10.02
C LEU A 282 -13.45 -0.80 -10.55
N GLN A 283 -14.49 -0.39 -9.82
CA GLN A 283 -15.86 -0.52 -10.29
C GLN A 283 -16.08 0.24 -11.60
N LEU A 284 -15.54 1.47 -11.70
CA LEU A 284 -15.57 2.24 -12.95
C LEU A 284 -14.87 1.46 -14.07
N LEU A 285 -13.68 0.89 -13.85
CA LEU A 285 -12.98 0.10 -14.87
C LEU A 285 -13.78 -1.14 -15.32
N ILE A 286 -14.50 -1.80 -14.42
CA ILE A 286 -15.33 -2.97 -14.73
C ILE A 286 -16.53 -2.61 -15.61
N GLU A 287 -17.08 -1.41 -15.46
CA GLU A 287 -18.25 -0.92 -16.21
C GLU A 287 -17.89 -0.51 -17.65
N HIS A 288 -16.60 -0.34 -17.96
CA HIS A 288 -16.12 0.04 -19.29
C HIS A 288 -15.37 -1.12 -19.98
N ASP A 289 -15.97 -1.70 -21.03
CA ASP A 289 -15.47 -2.90 -21.72
C ASP A 289 -14.00 -2.82 -22.14
N ARG A 290 -13.55 -1.66 -22.61
CA ARG A 290 -12.15 -1.44 -23.07
C ARG A 290 -11.12 -1.64 -21.95
N PHE A 291 -11.47 -1.33 -20.70
CA PHE A 291 -10.58 -1.50 -19.56
C PHE A 291 -10.78 -2.88 -18.92
N ARG A 292 -12.03 -3.36 -18.88
CA ARG A 292 -12.38 -4.68 -18.34
C ARG A 292 -11.57 -5.81 -18.97
N VAL A 293 -11.43 -5.83 -20.30
CA VAL A 293 -10.65 -6.86 -21.01
C VAL A 293 -9.17 -6.88 -20.61
N LEU A 294 -8.62 -5.75 -20.15
CA LEU A 294 -7.23 -5.63 -19.72
C LEU A 294 -7.02 -6.04 -18.25
N LEU A 295 -8.08 -6.09 -17.43
CA LEU A 295 -7.99 -6.38 -16.00
C LEU A 295 -7.39 -7.77 -15.72
N PRO A 296 -7.80 -8.88 -16.40
CA PRO A 296 -7.22 -10.20 -16.17
C PRO A 296 -5.70 -10.26 -16.41
N MET A 297 -5.16 -9.36 -17.25
CA MET A 297 -3.73 -9.31 -17.56
C MET A 297 -2.89 -8.68 -16.43
N VAL A 298 -3.52 -8.04 -15.44
CA VAL A 298 -2.81 -7.34 -14.36
C VAL A 298 -2.40 -8.33 -13.26
N PRO A 299 -1.09 -8.59 -13.04
CA PRO A 299 -0.65 -9.65 -12.12
C PRO A 299 -1.08 -9.45 -10.67
N ASP A 300 -1.17 -8.20 -10.23
CA ASP A 300 -1.51 -7.87 -8.85
C ASP A 300 -3.02 -7.92 -8.56
N LEU A 301 -3.88 -8.09 -9.58
CA LEU A 301 -5.33 -7.95 -9.45
C LEU A 301 -5.94 -8.99 -8.51
N ARG A 302 -5.67 -10.29 -8.73
CA ARG A 302 -6.20 -11.37 -7.87
C ARG A 302 -5.88 -11.12 -6.41
N GLY A 303 -4.62 -10.82 -6.11
CA GLY A 303 -4.17 -10.56 -4.75
C GLY A 303 -4.74 -9.28 -4.14
N ALA A 304 -4.97 -8.24 -4.95
CA ALA A 304 -5.66 -7.02 -4.52
C ALA A 304 -7.14 -7.28 -4.17
N LEU A 305 -7.84 -8.09 -4.95
CA LEU A 305 -9.22 -8.51 -4.70
C LEU A 305 -9.32 -9.32 -3.40
N GLU A 306 -8.43 -10.30 -3.20
CA GLU A 306 -8.38 -11.10 -1.96
C GLU A 306 -8.11 -10.22 -0.73
N LYS A 307 -7.16 -9.29 -0.83
CA LYS A 307 -6.85 -8.33 0.25
C LYS A 307 -8.05 -7.43 0.57
N ALA A 308 -8.77 -6.96 -0.45
CA ALA A 308 -9.95 -6.11 -0.28
C ALA A 308 -11.09 -6.87 0.42
N ARG A 309 -11.27 -8.15 0.07
CA ARG A 309 -12.26 -9.05 0.68
C ARG A 309 -11.97 -9.40 2.14
N LEU A 310 -10.71 -9.67 2.49
CA LEU A 310 -10.31 -10.13 3.83
C LEU A 310 -10.30 -9.00 4.89
N LYS A 311 -10.19 -7.73 4.49
CA LYS A 311 -10.12 -6.57 5.40
C LYS A 311 -11.43 -6.20 6.12
N LYS A 312 -12.39 -7.14 6.27
CA LYS A 312 -13.72 -6.91 6.87
C LYS A 312 -13.63 -6.14 8.20
N SER A 313 -12.70 -6.48 9.08
CA SER A 313 -12.55 -5.84 10.41
C SER A 313 -12.28 -4.33 10.42
N LYS A 314 -11.77 -3.73 9.33
CA LYS A 314 -11.57 -2.26 9.22
C LYS A 314 -12.60 -1.59 8.32
N LEU A 315 -13.32 -2.37 7.53
CA LEU A 315 -14.36 -1.93 6.60
C LEU A 315 -15.77 -2.18 7.15
N GLU A 316 -15.90 -2.79 8.33
CA GLU A 316 -17.14 -3.12 9.04
C GLU A 316 -18.13 -1.95 9.19
N HIS A 317 -17.66 -0.71 9.05
CA HIS A 317 -18.49 0.49 9.17
C HIS A 317 -19.10 0.93 7.81
N ASP A 318 -18.70 0.33 6.69
CA ASP A 318 -19.19 0.64 5.32
C ASP A 318 -19.70 -0.65 4.65
N GLU A 319 -20.95 -1.00 4.94
CA GLU A 319 -21.63 -2.21 4.42
C GLU A 319 -21.66 -2.24 2.88
N TYR A 320 -21.85 -1.08 2.26
CA TYR A 320 -21.84 -0.92 0.81
C TYR A 320 -20.48 -1.35 0.23
N LEU A 321 -19.38 -0.85 0.80
CA LEU A 321 -18.04 -1.16 0.32
C LEU A 321 -17.69 -2.65 0.51
N SER A 322 -18.13 -3.26 1.62
CA SER A 322 -17.96 -4.70 1.85
C SER A 322 -18.66 -5.53 0.76
N LYS A 323 -19.93 -5.19 0.46
CA LYS A 323 -20.70 -5.86 -0.61
C LYS A 323 -20.08 -5.64 -1.99
N LEU A 324 -19.54 -4.45 -2.25
CA LEU A 324 -18.85 -4.13 -3.49
C LEU A 324 -17.60 -5.00 -3.68
N CYS A 325 -16.77 -5.16 -2.65
CA CYS A 325 -15.60 -6.04 -2.69
C CYS A 325 -15.97 -7.49 -3.04
N GLU A 326 -17.01 -8.04 -2.42
CA GLU A 326 -17.47 -9.41 -2.70
C GLU A 326 -17.97 -9.54 -4.15
N THR A 327 -18.79 -8.58 -4.61
CA THR A 327 -19.33 -8.58 -5.97
C THR A 327 -18.21 -8.50 -7.03
N GLN A 328 -17.21 -7.66 -6.80
CA GLN A 328 -16.04 -7.54 -7.69
C GLN A 328 -15.20 -8.82 -7.70
N TYR A 329 -15.02 -9.45 -6.53
CA TYR A 329 -14.30 -10.72 -6.42
C TYR A 329 -15.02 -11.82 -7.21
N GLU A 330 -16.32 -12.01 -6.98
CA GLU A 330 -17.13 -13.04 -7.65
C GLU A 330 -17.18 -12.86 -9.18
N ARG A 331 -17.13 -11.61 -9.64
CA ARG A 331 -17.15 -11.29 -11.07
C ARG A 331 -15.80 -11.46 -11.76
N LEU A 332 -14.73 -10.94 -11.17
CA LEU A 332 -13.42 -10.87 -11.83
C LEU A 332 -12.59 -12.14 -11.66
N VAL A 333 -12.73 -12.89 -10.57
CA VAL A 333 -11.93 -14.11 -10.35
C VAL A 333 -12.14 -15.15 -11.46
N PRO A 334 -13.38 -15.47 -11.88
CA PRO A 334 -13.60 -16.37 -13.01
C PRO A 334 -13.01 -15.87 -14.34
N GLU A 335 -12.99 -14.55 -14.57
CA GLU A 335 -12.36 -13.95 -15.75
C GLU A 335 -10.83 -14.09 -15.71
N ILE A 336 -10.23 -13.94 -14.53
CA ILE A 336 -8.79 -14.18 -14.30
C ILE A 336 -8.48 -15.67 -14.50
N ASP A 337 -9.28 -16.58 -13.92
CA ASP A 337 -9.10 -18.03 -14.08
C ASP A 337 -9.15 -18.43 -15.56
N ALA A 338 -10.15 -17.96 -16.31
CA ALA A 338 -10.27 -18.24 -17.74
C ALA A 338 -9.04 -17.73 -18.52
N PHE A 339 -8.57 -16.52 -18.21
CA PHE A 339 -7.38 -15.96 -18.83
C PHE A 339 -6.12 -16.78 -18.50
N GLU A 340 -5.92 -17.16 -17.23
CA GLU A 340 -4.78 -17.97 -16.78
C GLU A 340 -4.80 -19.38 -17.37
N CYS A 341 -5.98 -19.96 -17.60
CA CYS A 341 -6.12 -21.25 -18.29
C CYS A 341 -5.65 -21.17 -19.76
N GLU A 342 -5.89 -20.06 -20.45
CA GLU A 342 -5.51 -19.88 -21.85
C GLU A 342 -4.05 -19.44 -22.04
N HIS A 343 -3.55 -18.57 -21.16
CA HIS A 343 -2.26 -17.87 -21.34
C HIS A 343 -1.17 -18.33 -20.35
N GLY A 344 -1.50 -19.22 -19.41
CA GLY A 344 -0.64 -19.56 -18.29
C GLY A 344 -0.74 -18.58 -17.13
N SER A 345 -0.04 -18.86 -16.03
CA SER A 345 -0.13 -18.04 -14.81
C SER A 345 0.35 -16.61 -15.06
N VAL A 346 -0.52 -15.63 -14.80
CA VAL A 346 -0.21 -14.19 -14.96
C VAL A 346 0.85 -13.75 -13.95
N VAL A 347 0.84 -14.37 -12.76
CA VAL A 347 1.80 -14.10 -11.70
C VAL A 347 3.09 -14.90 -11.83
N GLY A 348 3.15 -15.87 -12.76
CA GLY A 348 4.28 -16.77 -12.95
C GLY A 348 4.38 -17.88 -11.91
N LEU A 349 3.26 -18.32 -11.33
CA LEU A 349 3.23 -19.51 -10.51
C LEU A 349 3.46 -20.76 -11.40
N PRO A 350 4.43 -21.62 -11.08
CA PRO A 350 4.71 -22.81 -11.88
C PRO A 350 3.50 -23.73 -11.94
N SER A 351 3.17 -24.21 -13.15
CA SER A 351 2.12 -25.22 -13.31
C SER A 351 2.62 -26.58 -12.83
N ASP A 352 1.73 -27.40 -12.28
CA ASP A 352 2.05 -28.78 -11.90
C ASP A 352 2.57 -29.62 -13.09
N ALA A 353 2.25 -29.23 -14.32
CA ALA A 353 2.71 -29.85 -15.56
C ALA A 353 4.19 -29.58 -15.91
N GLU A 354 4.81 -28.53 -15.36
CA GLU A 354 6.23 -28.22 -15.62
C GLU A 354 7.20 -29.08 -14.80
N ARG A 355 6.68 -29.96 -13.93
CA ARG A 355 7.46 -30.86 -13.06
C ARG A 355 8.19 -32.00 -13.78
N GLY A 356 8.00 -32.16 -15.09
CA GLY A 356 8.41 -33.33 -15.85
C GLY A 356 9.42 -33.09 -16.98
N ARG A 357 10.23 -32.02 -16.95
CA ARG A 357 11.36 -31.94 -17.89
C ARG A 357 12.51 -32.81 -17.38
N ASP A 358 12.45 -34.08 -17.77
CA ASP A 358 13.52 -35.06 -17.63
C ASP A 358 14.77 -34.60 -18.40
N GLY A 359 15.82 -34.29 -17.66
CA GLY A 359 17.12 -33.91 -18.20
C GLY A 359 18.18 -33.74 -17.11
N GLU A 360 18.97 -34.81 -16.89
CA GLU A 360 20.30 -34.93 -16.26
C GLU A 360 20.64 -34.21 -14.92
N ALA A 361 19.76 -33.42 -14.31
CA ALA A 361 20.03 -32.73 -13.04
C ALA A 361 19.58 -33.52 -11.80
N ASP A 362 20.35 -33.45 -10.70
CA ASP A 362 19.97 -33.97 -9.37
C ASP A 362 18.56 -33.45 -8.99
N PRO A 363 17.53 -34.30 -8.94
CA PRO A 363 16.13 -33.87 -8.74
C PRO A 363 15.92 -33.16 -7.40
N GLU A 364 16.73 -33.48 -6.40
CA GLU A 364 16.72 -32.83 -5.09
C GLU A 364 17.20 -31.37 -5.15
N LYS A 365 18.26 -31.09 -5.92
CA LYS A 365 18.80 -29.72 -6.11
C LYS A 365 17.83 -28.87 -6.92
N LEU A 366 17.20 -29.46 -7.94
CA LEU A 366 16.15 -28.81 -8.71
C LEU A 366 14.96 -28.40 -7.83
N GLY A 367 14.57 -29.26 -6.87
CA GLY A 367 13.55 -28.94 -5.88
C GLY A 367 13.91 -27.73 -5.00
N LEU A 368 15.16 -27.68 -4.52
CA LEU A 368 15.65 -26.57 -3.70
C LEU A 368 15.73 -25.25 -4.50
N GLU A 369 16.20 -25.31 -5.74
CA GLU A 369 16.29 -24.15 -6.65
C GLU A 369 14.91 -23.60 -6.99
N SER A 370 13.96 -24.48 -7.36
CA SER A 370 12.58 -24.12 -7.65
C SER A 370 11.89 -23.48 -6.44
N ALA A 371 12.03 -24.07 -5.25
CA ALA A 371 11.49 -23.49 -4.02
C ALA A 371 12.14 -22.13 -3.68
N THR A 372 13.44 -21.97 -3.97
CA THR A 372 14.15 -20.71 -3.77
C THR A 372 13.62 -19.63 -4.72
N ALA A 373 13.40 -19.96 -5.99
CA ALA A 373 12.80 -19.05 -6.97
C ALA A 373 11.37 -18.64 -6.56
N CYS A 374 10.57 -19.58 -6.07
CA CYS A 374 9.25 -19.28 -5.54
C CYS A 374 9.33 -18.32 -4.33
N LYS A 375 10.28 -18.55 -3.40
CA LYS A 375 10.50 -17.64 -2.27
C LYS A 375 10.89 -16.23 -2.74
N THR A 376 11.78 -16.10 -3.72
CA THR A 376 12.24 -14.78 -4.19
C THR A 376 11.12 -14.02 -4.91
N GLN A 377 10.32 -14.70 -5.72
CA GLN A 377 9.12 -14.12 -6.34
C GLN A 377 8.08 -13.72 -5.27
N GLY A 378 7.81 -14.59 -4.29
CA GLY A 378 6.94 -14.27 -3.15
C GLY A 378 7.43 -13.03 -2.38
N ASN A 379 8.74 -12.90 -2.17
CA ASN A 379 9.33 -11.71 -1.54
C ASN A 379 9.16 -10.43 -2.38
N ALA A 380 9.11 -10.54 -3.72
CA ALA A 380 8.82 -9.39 -4.58
C ALA A 380 7.38 -8.92 -4.38
N PHE A 381 6.39 -9.81 -4.47
CA PHE A 381 4.98 -9.48 -4.20
C PHE A 381 4.74 -8.98 -2.77
N PHE A 382 5.43 -9.57 -1.79
CA PHE A 382 5.35 -9.12 -0.40
C PHE A 382 5.80 -7.67 -0.25
N ARG A 383 6.90 -7.28 -0.93
CA ARG A 383 7.40 -5.90 -0.92
C ARG A 383 6.45 -4.93 -1.60
N ARG A 384 5.60 -5.37 -2.53
CA ARG A 384 4.55 -4.55 -3.17
C ARG A 384 3.29 -4.40 -2.30
N GLY A 385 3.17 -5.17 -1.21
CA GLY A 385 1.98 -5.22 -0.37
C GLY A 385 0.90 -6.19 -0.85
N ASN A 386 1.22 -7.00 -1.87
CA ASN A 386 0.37 -8.09 -2.35
C ASN A 386 0.64 -9.36 -1.53
N TYR A 387 0.12 -9.37 -0.30
CA TYR A 387 0.34 -10.46 0.66
C TYR A 387 -0.35 -11.76 0.26
N ALA A 388 -1.48 -11.67 -0.45
CA ALA A 388 -2.24 -12.81 -0.95
C ALA A 388 -1.42 -13.62 -1.98
N THR A 389 -0.92 -12.97 -3.03
CA THR A 389 -0.07 -13.62 -4.02
C THR A 389 1.25 -14.09 -3.40
N ALA A 390 1.85 -13.29 -2.52
CA ALA A 390 3.07 -13.71 -1.81
C ALA A 390 2.86 -14.98 -0.97
N HIS A 391 1.72 -15.09 -0.27
CA HIS A 391 1.32 -16.28 0.47
C HIS A 391 1.23 -17.52 -0.43
N ALA A 392 0.64 -17.41 -1.63
CA ALA A 392 0.57 -18.50 -2.59
C ALA A 392 1.97 -19.02 -2.99
N PHE A 393 2.91 -18.11 -3.26
CA PHE A 393 4.30 -18.47 -3.57
C PHE A 393 5.02 -19.18 -2.42
N TYR A 394 4.88 -18.71 -1.18
CA TYR A 394 5.51 -19.38 -0.04
C TYR A 394 4.91 -20.76 0.21
N ARG A 395 3.59 -20.90 0.07
CA ARG A 395 2.90 -22.19 0.16
C ARG A 395 3.39 -23.15 -0.92
N HIS A 396 3.54 -22.67 -2.15
CA HIS A 396 4.07 -23.48 -3.25
C HIS A 396 5.51 -23.91 -2.99
N ALA A 397 6.39 -23.00 -2.53
CA ALA A 397 7.77 -23.34 -2.18
C ALA A 397 7.85 -24.46 -1.13
N ILE A 398 7.03 -24.41 -0.09
CA ILE A 398 6.95 -25.47 0.94
C ILE A 398 6.46 -26.78 0.34
N ALA A 399 5.46 -26.75 -0.55
CA ALA A 399 4.95 -27.93 -1.22
C ALA A 399 6.02 -28.59 -2.12
N VAL A 400 6.79 -27.79 -2.85
CA VAL A 400 7.92 -28.25 -3.68
C VAL A 400 8.98 -28.93 -2.83
N LEU A 401 9.38 -28.32 -1.71
CA LEU A 401 10.36 -28.93 -0.79
C LEU A 401 9.88 -30.27 -0.25
N ARG A 402 8.65 -30.34 0.25
CA ARG A 402 8.06 -31.58 0.76
C ARG A 402 7.96 -32.66 -0.32
N ALA A 403 7.57 -32.28 -1.54
CA ALA A 403 7.47 -33.21 -2.65
C ALA A 403 8.85 -33.73 -3.09
N ALA A 404 9.86 -32.85 -3.15
CA ALA A 404 11.23 -33.25 -3.48
C ALA A 404 11.83 -34.18 -2.41
N GLN A 405 11.66 -33.87 -1.13
CA GLN A 405 12.10 -34.73 -0.03
C GLN A 405 11.40 -36.10 -0.08
N LEU A 406 10.08 -36.12 -0.26
CA LEU A 406 9.33 -37.38 -0.32
C LEU A 406 9.76 -38.25 -1.50
N ARG A 407 9.97 -37.66 -2.68
CA ARG A 407 10.44 -38.39 -3.86
C ARG A 407 11.80 -39.03 -3.62
N GLU A 408 12.73 -38.29 -3.02
CA GLU A 408 14.06 -38.80 -2.72
C GLU A 408 14.01 -39.92 -1.67
N GLU A 409 13.29 -39.71 -0.55
CA GLU A 409 13.14 -40.76 0.47
C GLU A 409 12.50 -42.02 -0.12
N THR A 410 11.51 -41.88 -1.01
CA THR A 410 10.89 -43.03 -1.70
C THR A 410 11.86 -43.71 -2.66
N ALA A 411 12.66 -42.95 -3.41
CA ALA A 411 13.66 -43.51 -4.33
C ALA A 411 14.75 -44.29 -3.57
N LEU A 412 15.16 -43.80 -2.40
CA LEU A 412 16.12 -44.47 -1.52
C LEU A 412 15.53 -45.74 -0.89
N GLU A 413 14.23 -45.77 -0.57
CA GLU A 413 13.56 -46.95 -0.03
C GLU A 413 13.38 -48.08 -1.05
N LEU A 414 13.40 -47.77 -2.36
CA LEU A 414 13.23 -48.74 -3.45
C LEU A 414 14.54 -49.39 -3.92
N LEU A 415 15.69 -48.99 -3.36
CA LEU A 415 16.99 -49.53 -3.74
C LEU A 415 17.11 -51.01 -3.33
N SER A 416 17.84 -51.78 -4.15
CA SER A 416 18.21 -53.14 -3.80
C SER A 416 19.24 -53.16 -2.65
N VAL A 417 19.45 -54.34 -2.04
CA VAL A 417 20.40 -54.52 -0.94
C VAL A 417 21.82 -54.14 -1.38
N ASP A 418 22.22 -54.53 -2.59
CA ASP A 418 23.55 -54.25 -3.14
C ASP A 418 23.76 -52.75 -3.42
N GLU A 419 22.74 -52.08 -3.96
CA GLU A 419 22.77 -50.63 -4.19
C GLU A 419 22.77 -49.84 -2.87
N THR A 420 22.04 -50.34 -1.87
CA THR A 420 22.03 -49.75 -0.53
C THR A 420 23.41 -49.83 0.10
N LEU A 421 24.06 -50.98 0.02
CA LEU A 421 25.43 -51.17 0.50
C LEU A 421 26.42 -50.24 -0.22
N ALA A 422 26.30 -50.11 -1.55
CA ALA A 422 27.16 -49.23 -2.33
C ALA A 422 27.02 -47.74 -1.96
N ARG A 423 25.84 -47.32 -1.47
CA ARG A 423 25.56 -45.94 -1.04
C ARG A 423 25.80 -45.70 0.45
N CYS A 424 25.94 -46.75 1.26
CA CYS A 424 26.37 -46.67 2.66
C CYS A 424 27.88 -46.42 2.72
N SER A 425 28.33 -45.21 2.37
CA SER A 425 29.71 -44.77 2.60
C SER A 425 29.82 -44.00 3.91
N ILE A 426 31.03 -43.82 4.43
CA ILE A 426 31.31 -42.93 5.57
C ILE A 426 30.65 -41.56 5.31
N GLY A 427 29.90 -41.06 6.30
CA GLY A 427 29.13 -39.82 6.21
C GLY A 427 27.76 -39.93 5.53
N ALA A 428 27.33 -41.12 5.10
CA ALA A 428 26.00 -41.33 4.56
C ALA A 428 24.93 -41.18 5.66
N SER A 429 23.85 -40.47 5.34
CA SER A 429 22.71 -40.27 6.23
C SER A 429 21.79 -41.49 6.19
N VAL A 430 21.47 -42.03 7.35
CA VAL A 430 20.68 -43.26 7.47
C VAL A 430 19.63 -43.14 8.58
N ARG A 431 18.61 -44.00 8.52
CA ARG A 431 17.70 -44.30 9.61
C ARG A 431 17.95 -45.72 10.10
N VAL A 432 18.04 -45.89 11.41
CA VAL A 432 18.30 -47.16 12.07
C VAL A 432 17.08 -47.63 12.85
N ARG A 433 16.65 -48.86 12.63
CA ARG A 433 15.56 -49.49 13.37
C ARG A 433 16.01 -49.90 14.77
N LEU A 434 15.30 -49.45 15.80
CA LEU A 434 15.60 -49.82 17.19
C LEU A 434 15.41 -51.32 17.46
N HIS A 435 16.20 -51.88 18.39
CA HIS A 435 16.12 -53.29 18.80
C HIS A 435 14.78 -53.66 19.48
N ARG A 436 14.16 -52.70 20.16
CA ARG A 436 12.89 -52.87 20.88
C ARG A 436 11.86 -51.88 20.34
N GLY A 437 11.28 -52.20 19.17
CA GLY A 437 10.21 -51.41 18.57
C GLY A 437 10.24 -51.40 17.04
N SER A 438 9.24 -50.76 16.45
CA SER A 438 9.16 -50.45 15.01
C SER A 438 9.72 -49.07 14.67
N ASP A 439 10.26 -48.36 15.66
CA ASP A 439 10.69 -46.97 15.52
C ASP A 439 12.07 -46.88 14.87
N TRP A 440 12.22 -45.87 14.01
CA TRP A 440 13.43 -45.55 13.27
C TRP A 440 14.06 -44.29 13.85
N GLN A 441 15.39 -44.29 14.03
CA GLN A 441 16.16 -43.16 14.51
C GLN A 441 17.14 -42.67 13.45
N ASP A 442 17.33 -41.35 13.37
CA ASP A 442 18.26 -40.72 12.43
C ASP A 442 19.72 -40.89 12.91
N ALA A 443 20.61 -41.29 12.00
CA ALA A 443 22.01 -41.55 12.26
C ALA A 443 22.88 -41.31 11.02
N MET A 444 24.20 -41.38 11.19
CA MET A 444 25.21 -41.25 10.14
C MET A 444 26.17 -42.44 10.18
N VAL A 445 26.60 -42.89 9.01
CA VAL A 445 27.57 -43.99 8.89
C VAL A 445 28.98 -43.50 9.27
N SER A 446 29.59 -44.16 10.27
CA SER A 446 30.98 -43.94 10.70
C SER A 446 31.95 -44.83 9.92
N ASP A 447 31.65 -46.13 9.87
CA ASP A 447 32.49 -47.15 9.22
C ASP A 447 31.62 -48.32 8.68
N VAL A 448 32.17 -49.09 7.75
CA VAL A 448 31.51 -50.25 7.14
C VAL A 448 32.46 -51.44 7.09
N GLU A 449 32.11 -52.50 7.81
CA GLU A 449 32.88 -53.74 7.84
C GLU A 449 32.15 -54.85 7.06
N THR A 450 32.85 -55.46 6.10
CA THR A 450 32.34 -56.55 5.25
C THR A 450 33.07 -57.86 5.55
N ASN A 451 32.56 -58.62 6.53
CA ASN A 451 33.11 -59.92 6.90
C ASN A 451 32.36 -61.06 6.20
N GLY A 452 32.69 -61.30 4.94
CA GLY A 452 32.19 -62.44 4.15
C GLY A 452 30.66 -62.45 3.95
N ALA A 453 29.92 -63.11 4.84
CA ALA A 453 28.46 -63.29 4.75
C ALA A 453 27.64 -62.27 5.55
N SER A 454 28.26 -61.41 6.36
CA SER A 454 27.57 -60.37 7.14
C SER A 454 28.24 -59.01 7.01
N THR A 455 27.49 -58.03 6.51
CA THR A 455 27.88 -56.61 6.55
C THR A 455 27.37 -56.00 7.85
N GLN A 456 28.29 -55.40 8.61
CA GLN A 456 27.98 -54.55 9.75
C GLN A 456 28.38 -53.11 9.45
N ILE A 457 27.55 -52.17 9.89
CA ILE A 457 27.73 -50.73 9.65
C ILE A 457 27.77 -50.06 11.01
N GLU A 458 28.86 -49.35 11.29
CA GLU A 458 28.98 -48.51 12.48
C GLU A 458 28.21 -47.21 12.27
N VAL A 459 27.33 -46.87 13.20
CA VAL A 459 26.48 -45.67 13.11
C VAL A 459 26.65 -44.75 14.31
N VAL A 460 26.62 -43.45 14.04
CA VAL A 460 26.58 -42.37 15.03
C VAL A 460 25.20 -41.73 15.01
N TYR A 461 24.52 -41.66 16.14
CA TYR A 461 23.16 -41.12 16.22
C TYR A 461 23.16 -39.58 16.29
N ASP A 462 22.25 -38.92 15.55
CA ASP A 462 22.20 -37.45 15.47
C ASP A 462 21.70 -36.79 16.78
N ALA A 463 20.90 -37.50 17.57
CA ALA A 463 20.12 -36.93 18.68
C ALA A 463 20.49 -37.43 20.08
N ASP A 464 21.37 -38.43 20.20
CA ASP A 464 21.64 -39.14 21.46
C ASP A 464 23.15 -39.15 21.78
N THR A 465 23.51 -39.05 23.05
CA THR A 465 24.89 -39.23 23.55
C THR A 465 25.29 -40.70 23.63
N ARG A 466 24.68 -41.57 22.82
CA ARG A 466 25.00 -43.00 22.80
C ARG A 466 26.33 -43.19 22.07
N GLU A 467 27.10 -44.17 22.53
CA GLU A 467 28.31 -44.63 21.85
C GLU A 467 27.93 -45.26 20.51
N ASP A 468 28.90 -45.27 19.58
CA ASP A 468 28.74 -45.80 18.23
C ASP A 468 28.25 -47.27 18.29
N GLU A 469 27.25 -47.59 17.47
CA GLU A 469 26.64 -48.93 17.44
C GLU A 469 26.94 -49.62 16.10
N TRP A 470 27.33 -50.89 16.16
CA TRP A 470 27.42 -51.75 14.98
C TRP A 470 26.05 -52.36 14.66
N VAL A 471 25.54 -52.04 13.48
CA VAL A 471 24.18 -52.37 13.05
C VAL A 471 24.23 -53.19 11.76
N ALA A 472 23.43 -54.27 11.71
CA ALA A 472 23.27 -55.05 10.48
C ALA A 472 22.53 -54.24 9.40
N LEU A 473 22.92 -54.43 8.13
CA LEU A 473 22.31 -53.73 6.99
C LEU A 473 20.76 -53.84 6.94
N SER A 474 20.18 -54.95 7.41
CA SER A 474 18.72 -55.16 7.49
C SER A 474 17.98 -54.20 8.44
N ARG A 475 18.69 -53.47 9.30
CA ARG A 475 18.15 -52.46 10.21
C ARG A 475 18.39 -51.03 9.72
N ILE A 476 18.99 -50.85 8.53
CA ILE A 476 19.36 -49.55 7.99
C ILE A 476 18.47 -49.19 6.80
N ARG A 477 18.08 -47.93 6.73
CA ARG A 477 17.47 -47.30 5.55
C ARG A 477 18.26 -46.05 5.19
N LEU A 478 18.52 -45.85 3.92
CA LEU A 478 19.14 -44.61 3.46
C LEU A 478 18.16 -43.45 3.62
N ARG A 479 18.73 -42.28 3.87
CA ARG A 479 18.01 -41.00 3.97
C ARG A 479 18.68 -39.99 3.07
N MET A 480 17.91 -39.00 2.64
CA MET A 480 18.45 -37.77 2.07
C MET A 480 19.56 -37.19 2.95
N LYS A 481 20.61 -36.65 2.30
CA LYS A 481 21.81 -36.14 2.97
C LYS A 481 21.47 -35.08 4.03
N THR A 482 22.06 -35.19 5.21
CA THR A 482 21.81 -34.29 6.35
C THR A 482 22.07 -32.82 6.00
N SER A 483 23.09 -32.53 5.19
CA SER A 483 23.39 -31.16 4.75
C SER A 483 22.31 -30.57 3.84
N LEU A 484 21.73 -31.40 2.96
CA LEU A 484 20.65 -30.96 2.08
C LEU A 484 19.33 -30.87 2.84
N LEU A 485 19.06 -31.80 3.77
CA LEU A 485 17.90 -31.74 4.66
C LEU A 485 17.94 -30.46 5.51
N ALA A 486 19.10 -30.10 6.04
CA ALA A 486 19.29 -28.82 6.73
C ALA A 486 18.98 -27.62 5.82
N ALA A 487 19.42 -27.65 4.55
CA ALA A 487 19.10 -26.59 3.58
C ALA A 487 17.60 -26.51 3.27
N PHE A 488 16.91 -27.66 3.19
CA PHE A 488 15.46 -27.74 3.02
C PHE A 488 14.74 -27.15 4.25
N ASP A 489 15.14 -27.55 5.45
CA ASP A 489 14.58 -27.02 6.70
C ASP A 489 14.83 -25.52 6.84
N ASP A 490 16.01 -25.04 6.48
CA ASP A 490 16.35 -23.62 6.47
C ASP A 490 15.43 -22.84 5.54
N LEU A 491 15.23 -23.32 4.32
CA LEU A 491 14.34 -22.68 3.36
C LEU A 491 12.86 -22.80 3.76
N ALA A 492 12.44 -23.92 4.33
CA ALA A 492 11.09 -24.12 4.83
C ALA A 492 10.79 -23.17 6.00
N VAL A 493 11.73 -22.99 6.93
CA VAL A 493 11.63 -22.01 8.03
C VAL A 493 11.45 -20.60 7.47
N ASP A 494 12.26 -20.18 6.51
CA ASP A 494 12.13 -18.88 5.85
C ASP A 494 10.73 -18.70 5.21
N CYS A 495 10.27 -19.71 4.47
CA CYS A 495 8.96 -19.68 3.81
C CYS A 495 7.82 -19.63 4.83
N PHE A 496 7.82 -20.46 5.88
CA PHE A 496 6.83 -20.40 6.94
C PHE A 496 6.81 -19.06 7.66
N MET A 497 7.99 -18.47 7.92
CA MET A 497 8.09 -17.15 8.53
C MET A 497 7.50 -16.06 7.65
N ASN A 498 7.77 -16.08 6.35
CA ASN A 498 7.25 -15.08 5.43
C ASN A 498 5.77 -15.28 5.12
N MET A 499 5.32 -16.53 5.01
CA MET A 499 3.91 -16.91 4.91
C MET A 499 3.12 -16.43 6.13
N GLY A 500 3.63 -16.69 7.34
CA GLY A 500 3.02 -16.22 8.58
C GLY A 500 2.91 -14.70 8.64
N LYS A 501 3.94 -13.96 8.21
CA LYS A 501 3.89 -12.48 8.12
C LYS A 501 2.85 -12.00 7.11
N ALA A 502 2.74 -12.66 5.95
CA ALA A 502 1.77 -12.31 4.92
C ALA A 502 0.34 -12.50 5.42
N LEU A 503 0.05 -13.65 6.04
CA LEU A 503 -1.24 -13.95 6.66
C LEU A 503 -1.59 -12.97 7.80
N SER A 504 -0.61 -12.64 8.66
CA SER A 504 -0.79 -11.61 9.70
C SER A 504 -1.15 -10.24 9.10
N ALA A 505 -0.60 -9.89 7.93
CA ALA A 505 -0.91 -8.64 7.25
C ALA A 505 -2.28 -8.64 6.56
N LEU A 506 -2.77 -9.82 6.16
CA LEU A 506 -4.14 -10.04 5.65
C LEU A 506 -5.19 -10.04 6.75
N GLY A 507 -4.80 -10.35 7.99
CA GLY A 507 -5.69 -10.44 9.16
C GLY A 507 -5.98 -11.87 9.61
N ASP A 508 -5.47 -12.87 8.89
CA ASP A 508 -5.66 -14.29 9.18
C ASP A 508 -4.69 -14.75 10.27
N HIS A 509 -4.95 -14.28 11.49
CA HIS A 509 -4.05 -14.48 12.62
C HIS A 509 -3.98 -15.94 13.09
N ASP A 510 -5.04 -16.73 12.91
CA ASP A 510 -5.05 -18.16 13.25
C ASP A 510 -4.05 -18.95 12.39
N GLU A 511 -4.12 -18.84 11.07
CA GLU A 511 -3.19 -19.50 10.15
C GLU A 511 -1.75 -18.96 10.31
N SER A 512 -1.62 -17.66 10.60
CA SER A 512 -0.33 -17.04 10.91
C SER A 512 0.36 -17.70 12.11
N VAL A 513 -0.39 -17.98 13.19
CA VAL A 513 0.11 -18.71 14.37
C VAL A 513 0.54 -20.13 14.01
N GLN A 514 -0.20 -20.82 13.14
CA GLN A 514 0.18 -22.16 12.67
C GLN A 514 1.51 -22.11 11.89
N CYS A 515 1.69 -21.16 10.98
CA CYS A 515 2.92 -20.98 10.22
C CYS A 515 4.13 -20.76 11.14
N PHE A 516 4.02 -19.85 12.12
CA PHE A 516 5.12 -19.63 13.07
C PHE A 516 5.39 -20.84 13.96
N SER A 517 4.37 -21.64 14.26
CA SER A 517 4.53 -22.89 15.02
C SER A 517 5.28 -23.95 14.22
N GLN A 518 5.03 -24.06 12.90
CA GLN A 518 5.79 -24.93 12.00
C GLN A 518 7.27 -24.50 11.93
N ALA A 519 7.53 -23.19 11.77
CA ALA A 519 8.90 -22.66 11.82
C ALA A 519 9.61 -22.95 13.15
N LEU A 520 8.88 -22.89 14.27
CA LEU A 520 9.41 -23.24 15.59
C LEU A 520 9.71 -24.73 15.73
N ALA A 521 8.85 -25.60 15.20
CA ALA A 521 9.04 -27.05 15.24
C ALA A 521 10.36 -27.44 14.55
N LEU A 522 10.63 -26.90 13.36
CA LEU A 522 11.86 -27.11 12.61
C LEU A 522 13.12 -26.58 13.32
N ARG A 523 12.98 -25.72 14.34
CA ARG A 523 14.09 -25.14 15.11
C ARG A 523 14.10 -25.53 16.58
N GLY A 524 13.41 -26.62 16.94
CA GLY A 524 13.35 -27.11 18.31
C GLY A 524 12.78 -26.09 19.30
N GLY A 525 11.89 -25.20 18.85
CA GLY A 525 11.17 -24.23 19.68
C GLY A 525 11.94 -22.99 20.11
N LYS A 526 13.17 -22.77 19.63
CA LYS A 526 14.08 -21.71 20.13
C LYS A 526 14.22 -20.49 19.21
N LEU A 527 13.52 -20.46 18.07
CA LEU A 527 13.63 -19.38 17.10
C LEU A 527 12.97 -18.09 17.61
N VAL A 528 13.79 -17.12 18.02
CA VAL A 528 13.37 -15.84 18.63
C VAL A 528 12.38 -15.07 17.76
N SER A 529 12.66 -14.95 16.45
CA SER A 529 11.81 -14.22 15.53
C SER A 529 10.42 -14.86 15.41
N ALA A 530 10.34 -16.19 15.34
CA ALA A 530 9.07 -16.91 15.27
C ALA A 530 8.27 -16.79 16.57
N LEU A 531 8.91 -16.90 17.74
CA LEU A 531 8.27 -16.65 19.04
C LEU A 531 7.69 -15.23 19.11
N TYR A 532 8.46 -14.23 18.69
CA TYR A 532 7.99 -12.84 18.67
C TYR A 532 6.76 -12.67 17.77
N PHE A 533 6.82 -13.12 16.51
CA PHE A 533 5.70 -12.92 15.58
C PHE A 533 4.46 -13.74 15.96
N ARG A 534 4.64 -14.96 16.49
CA ARG A 534 3.52 -15.75 17.03
C ARG A 534 2.88 -15.06 18.24
N GLY A 535 3.68 -14.46 19.12
CA GLY A 535 3.20 -13.63 20.22
C GLY A 535 2.38 -12.43 19.74
N ILE A 536 2.81 -11.72 18.70
CA ILE A 536 2.06 -10.61 18.08
C ILE A 536 0.74 -11.10 17.47
N ALA A 537 0.75 -12.22 16.75
CA ALA A 537 -0.46 -12.80 16.18
C ALA A 537 -1.45 -13.21 17.28
N ASN A 538 -0.97 -13.79 18.39
CA ASN A 538 -1.81 -14.11 19.56
C ASN A 538 -2.37 -12.86 20.26
N ILE A 539 -1.62 -11.74 20.31
CA ILE A 539 -2.17 -10.44 20.76
C ILE A 539 -3.36 -10.03 19.87
N ALA A 540 -3.22 -10.15 18.55
CA ALA A 540 -4.27 -9.77 17.62
C ALA A 540 -5.53 -10.67 17.73
N ARG A 541 -5.34 -11.97 17.98
CA ARG A 541 -6.41 -12.94 18.31
C ARG A 541 -7.04 -12.74 19.69
N ARG A 542 -6.49 -11.83 20.51
CA ARG A 542 -6.84 -11.61 21.93
C ARG A 542 -6.54 -12.79 22.86
N ASP A 543 -5.71 -13.75 22.44
CA ASP A 543 -5.14 -14.78 23.32
C ASP A 543 -3.93 -14.21 24.07
N LEU A 544 -4.23 -13.45 25.11
CA LEU A 544 -3.22 -12.74 25.90
C LEU A 544 -2.32 -13.70 26.71
N THR A 545 -2.80 -14.92 26.98
CA THR A 545 -2.06 -15.97 27.69
C THR A 545 -0.97 -16.56 26.83
N ALA A 546 -1.30 -17.04 25.63
CA ALA A 546 -0.33 -17.56 24.68
C ALA A 546 0.66 -16.46 24.24
N ALA A 547 0.16 -15.24 23.99
CA ALA A 547 1.01 -14.10 23.67
C ALA A 547 2.06 -13.80 24.75
N ARG A 548 1.67 -13.85 26.03
CA ARG A 548 2.59 -13.63 27.15
C ARG A 548 3.68 -14.68 27.19
N GLN A 549 3.31 -15.95 27.03
CA GLN A 549 4.25 -17.05 27.05
C GLN A 549 5.26 -16.94 25.90
N ASP A 550 4.78 -16.65 24.69
CA ASP A 550 5.63 -16.49 23.51
C ASP A 550 6.61 -15.32 23.64
N LEU A 551 6.14 -14.15 24.11
CA LEU A 551 7.01 -13.00 24.32
C LEU A 551 8.02 -13.23 25.46
N TRP A 552 7.65 -13.95 26.51
CA TRP A 552 8.57 -14.31 27.59
C TRP A 552 9.64 -15.30 27.09
N ASN A 553 9.24 -16.34 26.35
CA ASN A 553 10.15 -17.28 25.72
C ASN A 553 11.13 -16.55 24.77
N ALA A 554 10.62 -15.60 23.96
CA ALA A 554 11.44 -14.81 23.05
C ALA A 554 12.51 -13.99 23.82
N ASP A 555 12.13 -13.33 24.92
CA ASP A 555 13.05 -12.56 25.76
C ASP A 555 14.13 -13.45 26.40
N GLN A 556 13.76 -14.62 26.91
CA GLN A 556 14.71 -15.58 27.48
C GLN A 556 15.73 -16.03 26.42
N GLN A 557 15.28 -16.38 25.21
CA GLN A 557 16.17 -16.78 24.13
C GLN A 557 17.08 -15.64 23.68
N CYS A 558 16.57 -14.40 23.61
CA CYS A 558 17.36 -13.20 23.35
C CYS A 558 18.54 -13.07 24.33
N ARG A 559 18.28 -13.21 25.63
CA ARG A 559 19.30 -13.08 26.68
C ARG A 559 20.34 -14.19 26.60
N THR A 560 19.91 -15.43 26.38
CA THR A 560 20.82 -16.58 26.26
C THR A 560 21.76 -16.41 25.08
N GLN A 561 21.26 -16.03 23.91
CA GLN A 561 22.08 -15.82 22.72
C GLN A 561 23.02 -14.60 22.85
N GLN A 562 22.61 -13.54 23.56
CA GLN A 562 23.50 -12.40 23.84
C GLN A 562 24.68 -12.80 24.74
N LYS A 563 24.44 -13.62 25.77
CA LYS A 563 25.50 -14.14 26.65
C LYS A 563 26.51 -14.99 25.88
N ASN A 564 26.02 -15.90 25.04
CA ASN A 564 26.88 -16.75 24.19
C ASN A 564 27.67 -15.94 23.15
N SER A 565 27.16 -14.80 22.70
CA SER A 565 27.83 -13.93 21.72
C SER A 565 28.93 -13.04 22.31
N THR A 566 29.07 -13.00 23.64
CA THR A 566 30.09 -12.19 24.33
C THR A 566 31.48 -12.84 24.27
N SER A 567 31.56 -14.15 23.98
CA SER A 567 32.80 -14.89 23.72
C SER A 567 33.20 -15.00 22.24
N GLY A 568 32.34 -14.57 21.31
CA GLY A 568 32.57 -14.67 19.85
C GLY A 568 33.26 -13.43 19.27
N GLY A 569 34.34 -13.65 18.51
CA GLY A 569 35.24 -12.62 17.97
C GLY A 569 34.62 -11.54 17.07
N LYS A 570 35.45 -10.56 16.65
CA LYS A 570 35.08 -9.30 15.94
C LYS A 570 34.76 -9.47 14.43
N SER A 571 34.05 -10.51 14.02
CA SER A 571 33.62 -10.63 12.61
C SER A 571 32.44 -9.70 12.29
N GLU A 572 32.32 -9.25 11.04
CA GLU A 572 31.19 -8.43 10.55
C GLU A 572 29.84 -9.17 10.62
N ARG A 573 29.85 -10.50 10.51
CA ARG A 573 28.64 -11.32 10.67
C ARG A 573 28.12 -11.26 12.11
N ASN A 574 29.04 -11.37 13.07
CA ASN A 574 28.72 -11.31 14.50
C ASN A 574 28.20 -9.93 14.93
N THR A 575 28.68 -8.84 14.29
CA THR A 575 28.18 -7.50 14.60
C THR A 575 26.77 -7.28 14.07
N ARG A 576 26.46 -7.77 12.85
CA ARG A 576 25.12 -7.73 12.26
C ARG A 576 24.10 -8.54 13.08
N ASP A 577 24.46 -9.75 13.50
CA ASP A 577 23.58 -10.60 14.30
C ASP A 577 23.31 -10.00 15.69
N LYS A 578 24.33 -9.37 16.30
CA LYS A 578 24.16 -8.61 17.55
C LYS A 578 23.22 -7.42 17.39
N GLN A 579 23.32 -6.68 16.28
CA GLN A 579 22.42 -5.56 15.98
C GLN A 579 20.98 -6.02 15.77
N GLN A 580 20.78 -7.06 14.97
CA GLN A 580 19.46 -7.66 14.76
C GLN A 580 18.84 -8.12 16.07
N MET A 581 19.63 -8.78 16.93
CA MET A 581 19.14 -9.27 18.21
C MET A 581 18.75 -8.14 19.18
N ARG A 582 19.51 -7.04 19.19
CA ARG A 582 19.14 -5.84 19.96
C ARG A 582 17.84 -5.23 19.45
N ALA A 583 17.68 -5.12 18.14
CA ALA A 583 16.45 -4.62 17.54
C ALA A 583 15.24 -5.51 17.91
N PHE A 584 15.39 -6.84 17.86
CA PHE A 584 14.34 -7.76 18.31
C PHE A 584 14.02 -7.62 19.80
N HIS A 585 15.02 -7.47 20.66
CA HIS A 585 14.78 -7.23 22.09
C HIS A 585 13.97 -5.94 22.33
N THR A 586 14.28 -4.85 21.61
CA THR A 586 13.48 -3.61 21.66
C THR A 586 12.03 -3.86 21.23
N LEU A 587 11.81 -4.62 20.15
CA LEU A 587 10.47 -4.96 19.67
C LEU A 587 9.69 -5.83 20.66
N ILE A 588 10.34 -6.80 21.29
CA ILE A 588 9.73 -7.68 22.31
C ILE A 588 9.29 -6.84 23.52
N VAL A 589 10.14 -5.95 24.02
CA VAL A 589 9.81 -5.05 25.14
C VAL A 589 8.62 -4.15 24.80
N ALA A 590 8.59 -3.58 23.58
CA ALA A 590 7.47 -2.77 23.13
C ALA A 590 6.16 -3.58 23.04
N ALA A 591 6.23 -4.81 22.51
CA ALA A 591 5.08 -5.71 22.44
C ALA A 591 4.57 -6.11 23.83
N TYR A 592 5.47 -6.35 24.79
CA TYR A 592 5.13 -6.68 26.16
C TYR A 592 4.43 -5.52 26.87
N LYS A 593 4.88 -4.28 26.65
CA LYS A 593 4.18 -3.07 27.14
C LYS A 593 2.76 -2.96 26.56
N LYS A 594 2.59 -3.22 25.26
CA LYS A 594 1.27 -3.22 24.61
C LYS A 594 0.36 -4.31 25.21
N LEU A 595 0.90 -5.50 25.45
CA LEU A 595 0.19 -6.61 26.09
C LEU A 595 -0.28 -6.23 27.52
N GLN A 596 0.58 -5.58 28.31
CA GLN A 596 0.24 -5.08 29.64
C GLN A 596 -0.90 -4.05 29.61
N GLN A 597 -0.85 -3.10 28.67
CA GLN A 597 -1.92 -2.12 28.46
C GLN A 597 -3.24 -2.80 28.11
N MET A 598 -3.24 -3.80 27.23
CA MET A 598 -4.45 -4.56 26.88
C MET A 598 -5.01 -5.33 28.08
N HIS A 599 -4.15 -5.93 28.90
CA HIS A 599 -4.58 -6.60 30.14
C HIS A 599 -5.24 -5.64 31.13
N ALA A 600 -4.65 -4.45 31.32
CA ALA A 600 -5.22 -3.42 32.18
C ALA A 600 -6.59 -2.93 31.66
N ASN A 601 -6.69 -2.71 30.34
CA ASN A 601 -7.94 -2.31 29.68
C ASN A 601 -9.01 -3.40 29.80
N LYS A 602 -8.67 -4.68 29.55
CA LYS A 602 -9.58 -5.81 29.72
C LYS A 602 -10.12 -5.87 31.15
N LYS A 603 -9.25 -5.80 32.16
CA LYS A 603 -9.65 -5.78 33.57
C LYS A 603 -10.58 -4.60 33.91
N ARG A 604 -10.35 -3.43 33.30
CA ARG A 604 -11.21 -2.24 33.48
C ARG A 604 -12.59 -2.45 32.85
N ILE A 605 -12.65 -2.99 31.63
CA ILE A 605 -13.91 -3.31 30.94
C ILE A 605 -14.68 -4.38 31.71
N ASP A 606 -14.03 -5.47 32.12
CA ASP A 606 -14.64 -6.54 32.90
C ASP A 606 -15.23 -5.99 34.21
N LYS A 607 -14.49 -5.11 34.91
CA LYS A 607 -14.99 -4.43 36.13
C LYS A 607 -16.20 -3.54 35.84
N MET A 608 -16.22 -2.83 34.72
CA MET A 608 -17.36 -1.99 34.31
C MET A 608 -18.59 -2.84 33.95
N ALA A 609 -18.40 -3.94 33.21
CA ALA A 609 -19.46 -4.89 32.87
C ALA A 609 -20.04 -5.54 34.13
N ILE A 610 -19.21 -6.01 35.06
CA ILE A 610 -19.67 -6.54 36.36
C ILE A 610 -20.47 -5.48 37.13
N LYS A 611 -20.01 -4.22 37.17
CA LYS A 611 -20.75 -3.14 37.85
C LYS A 611 -22.09 -2.85 37.18
N GLN A 612 -22.16 -2.89 35.85
CA GLN A 612 -23.42 -2.73 35.10
C GLN A 612 -24.35 -3.93 35.32
N MET A 613 -23.83 -5.16 35.32
CA MET A 613 -24.59 -6.37 35.62
C MET A 613 -25.13 -6.34 37.05
N LEU A 614 -24.31 -5.98 38.05
CA LEU A 614 -24.76 -5.82 39.44
C LEU A 614 -25.84 -4.74 39.57
N LYS A 615 -25.68 -3.62 38.86
CA LYS A 615 -26.71 -2.57 38.81
C LYS A 615 -28.01 -3.10 38.19
N TYR A 616 -27.93 -3.86 37.10
CA TYR A 616 -29.10 -4.48 36.47
C TYR A 616 -29.77 -5.52 37.38
N LEU A 617 -28.99 -6.41 38.01
CA LEU A 617 -29.51 -7.40 38.97
C LEU A 617 -30.21 -6.73 40.15
N SER A 618 -29.68 -5.60 40.65
CA SER A 618 -30.33 -4.81 41.71
C SER A 618 -31.66 -4.17 41.31
N THR A 619 -32.04 -4.18 40.02
CA THR A 619 -33.34 -3.69 39.54
C THR A 619 -34.41 -4.78 39.41
N ILE A 620 -34.06 -6.05 39.67
CA ILE A 620 -35.00 -7.18 39.61
C ILE A 620 -35.43 -7.51 41.05
N PRO A 621 -36.69 -7.21 41.45
CA PRO A 621 -37.13 -7.36 42.84
C PRO A 621 -37.06 -8.79 43.38
N ALA A 622 -37.22 -9.80 42.52
CA ALA A 622 -37.19 -11.21 42.89
C ALA A 622 -35.78 -11.76 43.22
N LEU A 623 -34.72 -11.00 42.93
CA LEU A 623 -33.31 -11.38 43.14
C LEU A 623 -32.62 -10.46 44.16
N GLN A 624 -33.36 -9.64 44.91
CA GLN A 624 -32.77 -8.76 45.92
C GLN A 624 -32.52 -9.47 47.27
N ASP A 625 -33.18 -10.61 47.51
CA ASP A 625 -33.10 -11.38 48.77
C ASP A 625 -32.26 -12.68 48.66
N GLU A 626 -31.77 -13.02 47.47
CA GLU A 626 -30.76 -14.08 47.21
C GLU A 626 -29.40 -13.44 46.84
#